data_AF-A0A9E5AKR0-F1
#
_entry.id   AF-A0A9E5AKR0-F1
#
_cell.length_a   1.000
_cell.length_b   1.000
_cell.length_c   1.000
_cell.angle_alpha   90.00
_cell.angle_beta   90.00
_cell.angle_gamma   90.00
#
_symmetry.space_group_name_H-M   'P 1'
#
loop_
_entity.id
_entity.type
_entity.pdbx_description
1 polymer ?
#
loop_
_entity_poly.entity_id
_entity_poly.type
_entity_poly.pdbx_seq_one_letter_code
_entity_poly.pdbx_strand_id
1 'polypeptide(L)'
;MSACQDTPTGGPWCADRFTAVPITSAWVTWNQHVAAIALSKCAGCHAAGGVAPFPLQSAQDPSKHAAASRNAIANGTMPPWQAHRCCTPYPDDPR
;
A
#
# COMPACT_ATOMS: atom_id res chain seq x y z
N MET A 1 -9.81 -8.30 11.43
CA MET A 1 -9.05 -9.27 12.27
C MET A 1 -7.69 -8.65 12.52
N SER A 2 -7.48 -8.09 13.72
CA SER A 2 -6.25 -7.40 14.11
C SER A 2 -5.07 -8.36 14.12
N ALA A 3 -4.04 -8.09 13.29
CA ALA A 3 -2.82 -8.89 13.21
C ALA A 3 -1.78 -8.53 14.30
N CYS A 4 -2.14 -7.69 15.27
CA CYS A 4 -1.29 -7.31 16.38
C CYS A 4 -2.02 -7.70 17.66
N GLN A 5 -1.41 -8.56 18.46
CA GLN A 5 -2.04 -9.02 19.71
C GLN A 5 -2.08 -7.94 20.79
N ASP A 6 -1.46 -6.77 20.58
CA ASP A 6 -1.56 -5.59 21.45
C ASP A 6 -1.36 -4.29 20.65
N THR A 7 -1.86 -3.16 21.18
CA THR A 7 -1.66 -1.81 20.61
C THR A 7 -0.22 -1.36 20.89
N PRO A 8 0.69 -1.29 19.90
CA PRO A 8 2.08 -0.97 20.19
C PRO A 8 2.21 0.55 20.22
N THR A 9 1.92 1.14 21.37
CA THR A 9 2.08 2.57 21.61
C THR A 9 3.57 2.90 21.82
N GLY A 10 4.12 3.77 20.96
CA GLY A 10 5.26 4.61 21.35
C GLY A 10 6.65 4.28 20.80
N GLY A 11 6.83 3.24 19.98
CA GLY A 11 8.12 3.02 19.30
C GLY A 11 8.38 4.04 18.18
N PRO A 12 9.65 4.38 17.85
CA PRO A 12 9.97 5.27 16.71
C PRO A 12 9.46 4.73 15.37
N TRP A 13 9.17 3.42 15.32
CA TRP A 13 8.59 2.70 14.18
C TRP A 13 7.07 2.82 14.09
N CYS A 14 6.39 3.36 15.11
CA CYS A 14 4.92 3.43 15.25
C CYS A 14 4.29 4.81 15.06
N ALA A 15 5.04 5.82 14.64
CA ALA A 15 4.47 7.13 14.36
C ALA A 15 3.67 7.10 13.05
N ASP A 16 2.37 7.40 13.10
CA ASP A 16 1.54 7.54 11.91
C ASP A 16 1.92 8.84 11.18
N ARG A 17 2.50 8.70 9.99
CA ARG A 17 3.06 9.81 9.22
C ARG A 17 2.23 10.18 7.99
N PHE A 18 0.97 9.77 7.93
CA PHE A 18 0.10 10.13 6.80
C PHE A 18 -0.67 11.40 7.12
N THR A 19 -0.18 12.51 6.58
CA THR A 19 -0.97 13.74 6.46
C THR A 19 -1.87 13.58 5.24
N ALA A 20 -3.19 13.63 5.43
CA ALA A 20 -4.12 13.66 4.32
C ALA A 20 -3.94 14.96 3.52
N VAL A 21 -3.71 14.85 2.22
CA VAL A 21 -3.69 16.01 1.32
C VAL A 21 -5.12 16.19 0.78
N PRO A 22 -5.74 17.38 0.93
CA PRO A 22 -7.06 17.63 0.37
C PRO A 22 -7.01 17.55 -1.17
N ILE A 23 -7.84 16.69 -1.75
CA ILE A 23 -8.03 16.62 -3.20
C ILE A 23 -9.07 17.66 -3.57
N THR A 24 -8.66 18.75 -4.20
CA THR A 24 -9.58 19.66 -4.89
C THR A 24 -10.00 19.03 -6.21
N SER A 25 -11.30 19.07 -6.53
CA SER A 25 -11.86 18.58 -7.80
C SER A 25 -11.18 19.24 -9.01
N ALA A 26 -10.14 18.59 -9.51
CA ALA A 26 -9.45 18.89 -10.76
C ALA A 26 -9.23 17.57 -11.51
N TRP A 27 -9.05 17.66 -12.83
CA TRP A 27 -8.82 16.53 -13.71
C TRP A 27 -7.69 15.63 -13.18
N VAL A 28 -8.03 14.40 -12.78
CA VAL A 28 -7.06 13.42 -12.32
C VAL A 28 -6.38 12.80 -13.52
N THR A 29 -5.10 13.12 -13.71
CA THR A 29 -4.24 12.48 -14.72
C THR A 29 -3.26 11.50 -14.10
N TRP A 30 -2.88 10.47 -14.86
CA TRP A 30 -1.92 9.45 -14.44
C TRP A 30 -0.61 10.08 -13.96
N ASN A 31 0.07 10.84 -14.82
CA ASN A 31 1.41 11.36 -14.54
C ASN A 31 1.44 12.31 -13.35
N GLN A 32 0.38 13.11 -13.13
CA GLN A 32 0.37 14.12 -12.07
C GLN A 32 -0.06 13.57 -10.70
N HIS A 33 -0.97 12.59 -10.66
CA HIS A 33 -1.64 12.21 -9.41
C HIS A 33 -1.47 10.74 -9.06
N VAL A 34 -1.43 9.85 -10.05
CA VAL A 34 -1.52 8.40 -9.81
C VAL A 34 -0.15 7.74 -9.88
N ALA A 35 0.70 8.12 -10.83
CA ALA A 35 1.97 7.47 -11.12
C ALA A 35 2.87 7.42 -9.88
N ALA A 36 3.04 8.54 -9.16
CA ALA A 36 3.87 8.58 -7.96
C ALA A 36 3.39 7.61 -6.86
N ILE A 37 2.07 7.48 -6.68
CA ILE A 37 1.47 6.57 -5.70
C ILE A 37 1.64 5.12 -6.16
N ALA A 38 1.28 4.82 -7.41
CA ALA A 38 1.37 3.48 -7.97
C ALA A 38 2.81 2.96 -7.97
N LEU A 39 3.77 3.79 -8.37
CA LEU A 39 5.19 3.41 -8.41
C LEU A 39 5.79 3.23 -7.00
N SER A 40 5.40 4.06 -6.03
CA SER A 40 5.95 3.98 -4.67
C SER A 40 5.31 2.92 -3.78
N LYS A 41 4.03 2.58 -4.00
CA LYS A 41 3.26 1.69 -3.11
C LYS A 41 2.86 0.36 -3.74
N CYS A 42 2.75 0.29 -5.07
CA CYS A 42 2.17 -0.87 -5.75
C CYS A 42 3.19 -1.58 -6.65
N ALA A 43 4.03 -0.83 -7.37
CA ALA A 43 4.92 -1.37 -8.40
C ALA A 43 6.01 -2.32 -7.88
N GLY A 44 6.29 -2.35 -6.57
CA GLY A 44 7.20 -3.33 -5.98
C GLY A 44 6.73 -4.78 -6.15
N CYS A 45 5.42 -5.04 -6.07
CA CYS A 45 4.83 -6.36 -6.32
C CYS A 45 4.18 -6.44 -7.72
N HIS A 46 3.60 -5.33 -8.19
CA HIS A 46 2.95 -5.18 -9.49
C HIS A 46 3.90 -4.66 -10.58
N ALA A 47 5.14 -5.15 -10.60
CA ALA A 47 6.03 -4.96 -11.73
C ALA A 47 5.67 -5.91 -12.87
N ALA A 48 6.07 -5.59 -14.11
CA ALA A 48 5.98 -6.53 -15.22
C ALA A 48 6.78 -7.81 -14.92
N GLY A 49 6.12 -8.97 -14.97
CA GLY A 49 6.73 -10.26 -14.59
C GLY A 49 6.96 -10.43 -13.08
N GLY A 50 6.40 -9.55 -12.24
CA GLY A 50 6.47 -9.64 -10.79
C GLY A 50 5.53 -10.69 -10.19
N VAL A 51 5.45 -10.71 -8.86
CA VAL A 51 4.61 -11.68 -8.10
C VAL A 51 3.11 -11.42 -8.25
N ALA A 52 2.71 -10.19 -8.55
CA ALA A 52 1.31 -9.85 -8.74
C ALA A 52 0.82 -10.21 -10.16
N PRO A 53 -0.49 -10.51 -10.33
CA PRO A 53 -1.02 -11.05 -11.59
C PRO A 53 -1.05 -10.04 -12.77
N PHE A 54 -0.81 -8.75 -12.50
CA PHE A 54 -0.79 -7.70 -13.54
C PHE A 54 0.11 -6.52 -13.15
N PRO A 55 0.70 -5.81 -14.14
CA PRO A 55 1.56 -4.67 -13.88
C PRO A 55 0.78 -3.39 -13.55
N LEU A 56 1.39 -2.49 -12.76
CA LEU A 56 0.86 -1.15 -12.42
C LEU A 56 1.89 -0.03 -12.69
N GLN A 57 2.74 -0.23 -13.69
CA GLN A 57 3.82 0.71 -14.04
C GLN A 57 3.45 1.69 -15.16
N SER A 58 2.31 1.49 -15.84
CA SER A 58 1.85 2.31 -16.97
C SER A 58 0.42 2.82 -16.76
N ALA A 59 -0.01 3.85 -17.50
CA ALA A 59 -1.37 4.40 -17.39
C ALA A 59 -2.47 3.47 -17.95
N GLN A 60 -2.09 2.52 -18.82
CA GLN A 60 -3.01 1.65 -19.53
C GLN A 60 -3.59 0.54 -18.65
N ASP A 61 -2.88 0.15 -17.59
CA ASP A 61 -3.23 -0.99 -16.74
C ASP A 61 -4.12 -0.66 -15.52
N PRO A 62 -3.89 0.44 -14.76
CA PRO A 62 -4.66 0.76 -13.56
C PRO A 62 -6.14 1.01 -13.87
N SER A 63 -6.44 1.63 -15.00
CA SER A 63 -7.82 1.96 -15.41
C SER A 63 -8.69 0.70 -15.57
N LYS A 64 -8.11 -0.39 -16.08
CA LYS A 64 -8.79 -1.68 -16.28
C LYS A 64 -9.06 -2.41 -14.97
N HIS A 65 -8.18 -2.21 -13.98
CA HIS A 65 -8.24 -2.88 -12.69
C HIS A 65 -8.74 -1.98 -11.55
N ALA A 66 -9.15 -0.74 -11.83
CA ALA A 66 -9.48 0.27 -10.82
C ALA A 66 -10.57 -0.19 -9.82
N ALA A 67 -11.59 -0.91 -10.28
CA ALA A 67 -12.63 -1.45 -9.39
C ALA A 67 -12.08 -2.54 -8.46
N ALA A 68 -11.29 -3.48 -9.00
CA ALA A 68 -10.66 -4.54 -8.23
C ALA A 68 -9.64 -3.97 -7.23
N SER A 69 -8.80 -3.02 -7.67
CA SER A 69 -7.83 -2.32 -6.81
C SER A 69 -8.52 -1.60 -5.67
N ARG A 70 -9.61 -0.86 -5.94
CA ARG A 70 -10.39 -0.20 -4.88
C ARG A 70 -10.92 -1.20 -3.85
N ASN A 71 -11.47 -2.34 -4.31
CA ASN A 71 -11.99 -3.38 -3.43
C ASN A 71 -10.88 -4.02 -2.58
N ALA A 72 -9.73 -4.32 -3.19
CA ALA A 72 -8.61 -4.92 -2.49
C ALA A 72 -7.99 -3.98 -1.43
N ILE A 73 -7.91 -2.68 -1.75
CA ILE A 73 -7.46 -1.64 -0.81
C ILE A 73 -8.47 -1.51 0.34
N ALA A 74 -9.76 -1.38 0.03
CA ALA A 74 -10.81 -1.18 1.03
C ALA A 74 -10.95 -2.37 1.99
N ASN A 75 -10.80 -3.60 1.47
CA ASN A 75 -10.89 -4.82 2.27
C ASN A 75 -9.58 -5.20 2.95
N GLY A 76 -8.49 -4.45 2.72
CA GLY A 76 -7.21 -4.79 3.30
C GLY A 76 -6.70 -6.15 2.79
N THR A 77 -6.75 -6.43 1.48
CA THR A 77 -6.22 -7.67 0.89
C THR A 77 -4.96 -7.44 0.03
N MET A 78 -4.60 -6.18 -0.24
CA MET A 78 -3.42 -5.78 -1.02
C MET A 78 -2.68 -4.59 -0.41
N PRO A 79 -1.33 -4.63 -0.31
CA PRO A 79 -0.40 -5.70 -0.74
C PRO A 79 -0.54 -6.99 0.09
N PRO A 80 0.18 -8.09 -0.23
CA PRO A 80 0.49 -9.08 0.81
C PRO A 80 1.09 -8.32 1.98
N TRP A 81 0.28 -8.10 3.01
CA TRP A 81 0.63 -7.19 4.09
C TRP A 81 1.82 -7.79 4.80
N GLN A 82 2.96 -7.11 4.72
CA GLN A 82 4.02 -7.39 5.68
C GLN A 82 3.45 -7.18 7.08
N ALA A 83 4.02 -7.90 8.06
CA ALA A 83 3.66 -7.68 9.46
C ALA A 83 3.63 -6.18 9.72
N HIS A 84 2.55 -5.71 10.34
CA HIS A 84 2.36 -4.28 10.58
C HIS A 84 3.63 -3.74 11.24
N ARG A 85 4.15 -2.58 10.81
CA ARG A 85 5.44 -2.04 11.28
C ARG A 85 5.59 -1.95 12.80
N CYS A 86 4.46 -1.82 13.50
CA CYS A 86 4.38 -1.82 14.96
C CYS A 86 4.45 -3.20 15.61
N CYS A 87 4.43 -4.25 14.80
CA CYS A 87 4.28 -5.66 15.16
C CYS A 87 5.47 -6.42 14.55
N THR A 88 6.64 -5.81 14.73
CA THR A 88 7.97 -6.29 14.35
C THR A 88 8.76 -7.02 15.45
N PRO A 89 8.40 -7.01 16.76
CA PRO A 89 9.06 -7.91 17.70
C PRO A 89 8.68 -9.35 17.34
N TYR A 90 9.65 -10.12 16.84
CA TYR A 90 9.52 -11.57 16.74
C TYR A 90 9.89 -12.15 18.12
N PRO A 91 8.99 -12.88 18.80
CA PRO A 91 9.24 -13.38 20.15
C PRO A 91 10.52 -14.22 20.29
N ASP A 92 10.94 -14.85 19.19
CA ASP A 92 12.02 -15.84 19.15
C ASP A 92 13.26 -15.40 18.34
N ASP A 93 13.44 -14.10 18.08
CA ASP A 93 14.64 -13.58 17.40
C ASP A 93 15.72 -13.18 18.44
N PRO A 94 16.83 -13.94 18.56
CA PRO A 94 17.92 -13.58 19.45
C PRO A 94 18.77 -12.49 18.78
N ARG A 95 18.68 -11.26 19.30
CA ARG A 95 19.55 -10.15 18.87
C ARG A 95 21.03 -10.42 19.05
#